data_AF-A0A7K4BHY3-F1
#
_entry.id   AF-A0A7K4BHY3-F1
#
_cell.length_a   1.000
_cell.length_b   1.000
_cell.length_c   1.000
_cell.angle_alpha   90.00
_cell.angle_beta   90.00
_cell.angle_gamma   90.00
#
_symmetry.space_group_name_H-M   'P 1'
#
loop_
_entity.id
_entity.type
_entity.pdbx_description
1 polymer ?
#
loop_
_entity_poly.entity_id
_entity_poly.type
_entity_poly.pdbx_seq_one_letter_code
_entity_poly.pdbx_strand_id
1 'polypeptide(L)'
;MITLAIAGKPNCGKSTFFRAATLAPAEIANYPFTTIDANHGVAYVRTACPCQEMSVSCENCQDGVRFVPIGLIDVAGLVPEAHKGRGLGNQFLDNLRQADAILQIVDASGATDAEGNPVDIGTRDPVRDIEFLQYEISMWMYGILSRHWEKLKRQAQAREFSLAMAIADVFAGLGVTLENVRGAVEAVAVDLRTAGE
;
A
#
# COMPACT_ATOMS: atom_id res chain seq x y z
N MET A 1 -13.21 -2.47 -7.96
CA MET A 1 -12.12 -3.36 -8.41
C MET A 1 -10.99 -3.16 -7.42
N ILE A 2 -10.49 -4.22 -6.80
CA ILE A 2 -9.40 -4.11 -5.82
C ILE A 2 -8.14 -3.71 -6.58
N THR A 3 -7.37 -2.77 -6.04
CA THR A 3 -6.12 -2.26 -6.60
C THR A 3 -4.97 -2.59 -5.66
N LEU A 4 -3.91 -3.18 -6.20
CA LEU A 4 -2.71 -3.52 -5.45
C LEU A 4 -1.55 -2.61 -5.88
N ALA A 5 -0.86 -2.01 -4.92
CA ALA A 5 0.37 -1.27 -5.20
C ALA A 5 1.57 -2.20 -5.05
N ILE A 6 2.45 -2.20 -6.03
CA ILE A 6 3.69 -2.95 -5.99
C ILE A 6 4.79 -2.05 -5.44
N ALA A 7 5.36 -2.44 -4.30
CA ALA A 7 6.40 -1.69 -3.61
C ALA A 7 7.66 -2.53 -3.49
N GLY A 8 8.81 -1.87 -3.39
CA GLY A 8 10.10 -2.52 -3.22
C GLY A 8 11.24 -1.56 -3.55
N LYS A 9 12.45 -1.93 -3.14
CA LYS A 9 13.66 -1.19 -3.49
C LYS A 9 13.94 -1.24 -5.00
N PRO A 10 14.78 -0.35 -5.55
CA PRO A 10 15.24 -0.50 -6.94
C PRO A 10 15.90 -1.87 -7.17
N ASN A 11 15.79 -2.39 -8.40
CA ASN A 11 16.42 -3.65 -8.83
C ASN A 11 16.02 -4.95 -8.09
N CYS A 12 14.99 -4.94 -7.23
CA CYS A 12 14.47 -6.17 -6.61
C CYS A 12 13.59 -7.05 -7.53
N GLY A 13 13.41 -6.67 -8.80
CA GLY A 13 12.53 -7.38 -9.75
C GLY A 13 11.10 -6.84 -9.84
N LYS A 14 10.80 -5.69 -9.21
CA LYS A 14 9.46 -5.06 -9.20
C LYS A 14 8.83 -4.90 -10.58
N SER A 15 9.52 -4.23 -11.52
CA SER A 15 8.96 -3.99 -12.87
C SER A 15 8.91 -5.27 -13.73
N THR A 16 9.78 -6.25 -13.45
CA THR A 16 9.70 -7.59 -14.07
C THR A 16 8.43 -8.30 -13.63
N PHE A 17 8.14 -8.29 -12.32
CA PHE A 17 6.90 -8.85 -11.79
C PHE A 17 5.67 -8.13 -12.36
N PHE A 18 5.67 -6.80 -12.38
CA PHE A 18 4.55 -6.01 -12.94
C PHE A 18 4.24 -6.40 -14.39
N ARG A 19 5.25 -6.47 -15.26
CA ARG A 19 5.07 -6.89 -16.67
C ARG A 19 4.58 -8.33 -16.79
N ALA A 20 5.11 -9.25 -15.99
CA ALA A 20 4.69 -10.64 -16.00
C ALA A 20 3.23 -10.81 -15.52
N ALA A 21 2.85 -10.09 -14.46
CA ALA A 21 1.51 -10.14 -13.88
C ALA A 21 0.45 -9.47 -14.76
N THR A 22 0.83 -8.43 -15.51
CA THR A 22 -0.09 -7.69 -16.39
C THR A 22 -0.24 -8.30 -17.79
N LEU A 23 0.51 -9.37 -18.13
CA LEU A 23 0.42 -10.12 -19.40
C LEU A 23 0.20 -9.24 -20.64
N ALA A 24 0.91 -8.12 -20.74
CA ALA A 24 0.55 -7.07 -21.68
C ALA A 24 1.56 -6.95 -22.82
N PRO A 25 1.16 -6.83 -24.09
CA PRO A 25 1.31 -5.53 -24.72
C PRO A 25 0.23 -4.65 -24.10
N ALA A 26 0.59 -3.80 -23.13
CA ALA A 26 -0.39 -2.96 -22.45
C ALA A 26 -1.08 -2.11 -23.51
N GLU A 27 -2.34 -2.40 -23.82
CA GLU A 27 -3.23 -1.34 -24.22
C GLU A 27 -3.34 -0.45 -22.99
N ILE A 28 -2.50 0.58 -22.98
CA ILE A 28 -2.61 1.75 -22.13
C ILE A 28 -3.99 2.32 -22.45
N ALA A 29 -5.02 1.83 -21.76
CA ALA A 29 -6.31 2.46 -21.80
C ALA A 29 -6.11 3.87 -21.24
N ASN A 30 -6.36 4.87 -22.08
CA ASN A 30 -6.30 6.28 -21.70
C ASN A 30 -7.35 6.55 -20.60
N TYR A 31 -6.97 6.40 -19.33
CA TYR A 31 -7.73 6.96 -18.23
C TYR A 31 -7.38 8.46 -18.15
N PRO A 32 -8.35 9.39 -18.24
CA PRO A 32 -8.11 10.77 -18.72
C PRO A 32 -7.45 11.72 -17.70
N PHE A 33 -6.73 11.22 -16.71
CA PHE A 33 -6.25 12.03 -15.57
C PHE A 33 -4.77 11.86 -15.25
N THR A 34 -3.98 11.26 -16.14
CA THR A 34 -2.62 10.90 -15.73
C THR A 34 -1.60 12.05 -15.87
N THR A 35 -1.21 12.64 -14.74
CA THR A 35 -0.17 13.65 -14.55
C THR A 35 1.13 12.96 -14.11
N ILE A 36 1.99 12.52 -15.05
CA ILE A 36 3.29 11.86 -14.75
C ILE A 36 3.15 10.75 -13.68
N ASP A 37 2.27 9.76 -13.92
CA ASP A 37 1.82 8.81 -12.91
C ASP A 37 2.59 7.47 -12.87
N ALA A 38 2.47 6.81 -11.72
CA ALA A 38 2.78 5.39 -11.53
C ALA A 38 2.19 4.54 -12.68
N ASN A 39 2.86 3.44 -13.06
CA ASN A 39 2.32 2.60 -14.13
C ASN A 39 1.09 1.85 -13.62
N HIS A 40 -0.06 2.05 -14.25
CA HIS A 40 -1.27 1.28 -13.97
C HIS A 40 -1.38 0.09 -14.93
N GLY A 41 -1.82 -1.05 -14.41
CA GLY A 41 -2.05 -2.26 -15.18
C GLY A 41 -3.21 -3.07 -14.60
N VAL A 42 -3.65 -4.07 -15.36
CA VAL A 42 -4.66 -5.04 -14.92
C VAL A 42 -4.01 -6.41 -14.87
N ALA A 43 -4.16 -7.08 -13.74
CA ALA A 43 -3.84 -8.50 -13.59
C ALA A 43 -5.12 -9.29 -13.29
N TYR A 44 -4.99 -10.61 -13.22
CA TYR A 44 -6.14 -11.50 -13.03
C TYR A 44 -5.89 -12.50 -11.91
N VAL A 45 -6.85 -12.60 -11.00
CA VAL A 45 -6.92 -13.70 -10.03
C VAL A 45 -7.70 -14.84 -10.66
N ARG A 46 -7.12 -16.03 -10.63
CA ARG A 46 -7.75 -17.25 -11.13
C ARG A 46 -8.55 -17.89 -10.01
N THR A 47 -9.83 -18.14 -10.25
CA THR A 47 -10.72 -18.82 -9.30
C THR A 47 -11.58 -19.86 -10.02
N ALA A 48 -12.04 -20.88 -9.30
CA ALA A 48 -13.01 -21.82 -9.83
C ALA A 48 -14.29 -21.08 -10.22
N CYS A 49 -14.79 -21.33 -11.43
CA CYS A 49 -16.03 -20.74 -11.87
C CYS A 49 -17.20 -21.45 -11.18
N PRO A 50 -18.15 -20.73 -10.58
CA PRO A 50 -19.35 -21.33 -10.00
C PRO A 50 -20.16 -22.19 -10.99
N CYS A 51 -19.93 -22.03 -12.30
CA CYS A 51 -20.59 -22.84 -13.32
C CYS A 51 -20.28 -24.34 -13.22
N GLN A 52 -19.11 -24.71 -12.69
CA GLN A 52 -18.75 -26.11 -12.49
C GLN A 52 -19.62 -26.75 -11.40
N GLU A 53 -19.91 -26.02 -10.33
CA GLU A 53 -20.76 -26.51 -9.23
C GLU A 53 -22.24 -26.44 -9.59
N MET A 54 -22.65 -25.36 -10.27
CA MET A 54 -24.06 -25.10 -10.59
C MET A 54 -24.55 -25.82 -11.85
N SER A 55 -23.68 -26.52 -12.59
CA SER A 55 -24.02 -27.22 -13.85
C SER A 55 -24.72 -26.32 -14.88
N VAL A 56 -24.32 -25.04 -14.97
CA VAL A 56 -24.86 -24.06 -15.91
C VAL A 56 -23.84 -23.76 -17.02
N SER A 57 -24.33 -23.44 -18.23
CA SER A 57 -23.44 -22.95 -19.29
C SER A 57 -22.87 -21.59 -18.90
N CYS A 58 -21.56 -21.38 -19.14
CA CYS A 58 -20.89 -20.14 -18.80
C CYS A 58 -19.91 -19.73 -19.90
N GLU A 59 -20.09 -18.52 -20.42
CA GLU A 59 -19.23 -17.92 -21.45
C GLU A 59 -18.09 -17.08 -20.82
N ASN A 60 -18.13 -16.86 -19.50
CA ASN A 60 -17.21 -16.00 -18.76
C ASN A 60 -16.09 -16.78 -18.03
N CYS A 61 -15.82 -18.02 -18.43
CA CYS A 61 -14.72 -18.83 -17.90
C CYS A 61 -14.04 -19.62 -19.02
N GLN A 62 -12.76 -19.90 -18.83
CA GLN A 62 -12.00 -20.81 -19.70
C GLN A 62 -11.73 -22.09 -18.93
N ASP A 63 -12.21 -23.23 -19.42
CA ASP A 63 -12.07 -24.54 -18.79
C ASP A 63 -12.49 -24.56 -17.31
N GLY A 64 -13.58 -23.85 -17.00
CA GLY A 64 -14.11 -23.73 -15.64
C GLY A 64 -13.29 -22.84 -14.70
N VAL A 65 -12.32 -22.09 -15.20
CA VAL A 65 -11.56 -21.08 -14.45
C VAL A 65 -12.04 -19.69 -14.85
N ARG A 66 -12.39 -18.88 -13.85
CA ARG A 66 -12.73 -17.47 -14.01
C ARG A 66 -11.51 -16.60 -13.70
N PHE A 67 -11.31 -15.58 -14.52
CA PHE A 67 -10.25 -14.59 -14.38
C PHE A 67 -10.88 -13.30 -13.85
N VAL A 68 -10.71 -13.03 -12.56
CA VAL A 68 -11.26 -11.84 -11.92
C VAL A 68 -10.23 -10.71 -12.03
N PRO A 69 -10.53 -9.59 -12.70
CA PRO A 69 -9.58 -8.51 -12.88
C PRO A 69 -9.29 -7.80 -11.55
N ILE A 70 -8.01 -7.51 -11.34
CA ILE A 70 -7.49 -6.69 -10.24
C ILE A 70 -6.61 -5.58 -10.82
N GLY A 71 -6.66 -4.40 -10.22
CA GLY A 71 -5.77 -3.30 -10.58
C GLY A 71 -4.37 -3.52 -10.01
N LEU A 72 -3.35 -3.16 -10.75
CA LEU A 72 -1.97 -3.08 -10.29
C LEU A 72 -1.42 -1.68 -10.51
N ILE A 73 -0.72 -1.16 -9.50
CA ILE A 73 0.01 0.10 -9.57
C ILE A 73 1.49 -0.20 -9.34
N ASP A 74 2.35 0.05 -10.34
CA ASP A 74 3.80 0.00 -10.16
C ASP A 74 4.27 1.32 -9.56
N VAL A 75 4.50 1.33 -8.25
CA VAL A 75 5.05 2.50 -7.57
C VAL A 75 6.56 2.56 -7.81
N ALA A 76 7.11 3.76 -8.05
CA ALA A 76 8.54 3.96 -8.20
C ALA A 76 9.33 3.35 -7.01
N GLY A 77 10.58 2.94 -7.23
CA GLY A 77 11.37 2.26 -6.19
C GLY A 77 11.45 3.09 -4.91
N LEU A 78 11.22 2.44 -3.76
CA LEU A 78 11.31 3.09 -2.46
C LEU A 78 12.77 3.47 -2.19
N VAL A 79 13.01 4.76 -1.98
CA VAL A 79 14.33 5.30 -1.57
C VAL A 79 14.30 5.57 -0.06
N PRO A 80 15.40 5.32 0.67
CA PRO A 80 15.55 5.71 2.07
C PRO A 80 15.11 7.16 2.33
N GLU A 81 14.48 7.37 3.50
CA GLU A 81 14.03 8.69 3.96
C GLU A 81 12.86 9.31 3.17
N ALA A 82 12.07 8.50 2.48
CA ALA A 82 10.89 8.96 1.73
C ALA A 82 9.91 9.76 2.63
N HIS A 83 9.70 9.32 3.87
CA HIS A 83 8.85 10.01 4.86
C HIS A 83 9.34 11.41 5.29
N LYS A 84 10.61 11.77 5.03
CA LYS A 84 11.18 13.08 5.43
C LYS A 84 10.78 14.23 4.50
N GLY A 85 9.96 13.99 3.49
CA GLY A 85 9.34 15.06 2.69
C GLY A 85 10.26 15.74 1.67
N ARG A 86 11.31 15.06 1.19
CA ARG A 86 12.19 15.55 0.10
C ARG A 86 11.52 15.55 -1.29
N GLY A 87 10.20 15.80 -1.36
CA GLY A 87 9.41 15.88 -2.60
C GLY A 87 9.04 14.52 -3.21
N LEU A 88 10.03 13.69 -3.54
CA LEU A 88 9.83 12.39 -4.21
C LEU A 88 9.16 11.34 -3.30
N GLY A 89 9.47 11.33 -2.01
CA GLY A 89 8.94 10.36 -1.07
C GLY A 89 7.45 10.54 -0.74
N ASN A 90 6.94 11.78 -0.75
CA ASN A 90 5.51 12.03 -0.54
C ASN A 90 4.67 11.57 -1.75
N GLN A 91 5.19 11.71 -2.98
CA GLN A 91 4.52 11.18 -4.17
C GLN A 91 4.46 9.65 -4.15
N PHE A 92 5.52 8.98 -3.68
CA PHE A 92 5.50 7.53 -3.46
C PHE A 92 4.40 7.10 -2.49
N LEU A 93 4.31 7.74 -1.33
CA LEU A 93 3.33 7.41 -0.30
C LEU A 93 1.90 7.76 -0.75
N ASP A 94 1.73 8.83 -1.54
CA ASP A 94 0.43 9.17 -2.12
C ASP A 94 -0.01 8.18 -3.21
N ASN A 95 0.93 7.59 -3.97
CA ASN A 95 0.60 6.50 -4.90
C ASN A 95 0.22 5.22 -4.14
N LEU A 96 0.89 4.91 -3.02
CA LEU A 96 0.48 3.80 -2.15
C LEU A 96 -0.92 4.01 -1.57
N ARG A 97 -1.29 5.25 -1.26
CA ARG A 97 -2.63 5.62 -0.76
C ARG A 97 -3.77 5.24 -1.71
N GLN A 98 -3.49 5.14 -3.01
CA GLN A 98 -4.50 4.80 -4.02
C GLN A 98 -4.79 3.29 -4.07
N ALA A 99 -3.98 2.45 -3.43
CA ALA A 99 -4.15 1.01 -3.43
C ALA A 99 -4.83 0.50 -2.16
N ASP A 100 -5.61 -0.56 -2.31
CA ASP A 100 -6.27 -1.27 -1.22
C ASP A 100 -5.30 -2.16 -0.43
N ALA A 101 -4.21 -2.61 -1.08
CA ALA A 101 -3.15 -3.39 -0.46
C ALA A 101 -1.80 -3.18 -1.14
N ILE A 102 -0.72 -3.45 -0.40
CA ILE A 102 0.65 -3.32 -0.87
C ILE A 102 1.25 -4.71 -1.07
N LEU A 103 1.74 -4.98 -2.27
CA LEU A 103 2.53 -6.15 -2.61
C LEU A 103 4.02 -5.78 -2.58
N GLN A 104 4.72 -6.20 -1.52
CA GLN A 104 6.14 -5.95 -1.38
C GLN A 104 6.97 -7.00 -2.14
N ILE A 105 7.78 -6.54 -3.10
CA ILE A 105 8.75 -7.35 -3.84
C ILE A 105 10.10 -7.25 -3.14
N VAL A 106 10.68 -8.41 -2.84
CA VAL A 106 11.93 -8.55 -2.08
C VAL A 106 12.91 -9.40 -2.88
N ASP A 107 14.18 -8.96 -2.92
CA ASP A 107 15.27 -9.75 -3.49
C ASP A 107 15.71 -10.81 -2.49
N ALA A 108 15.20 -12.04 -2.65
CA ALA A 108 15.54 -13.17 -1.79
C ALA A 108 17.01 -13.62 -1.90
N SER A 109 17.73 -13.25 -2.97
CA SER A 109 19.13 -13.62 -3.15
C SER A 109 20.09 -12.80 -2.27
N GLY A 110 19.63 -11.64 -1.78
CA GLY A 110 20.47 -10.73 -1.01
C GLY A 110 21.62 -10.12 -1.82
N ALA A 111 21.51 -10.11 -3.15
CA ALA A 111 22.52 -9.63 -4.09
C ALA A 111 22.36 -8.14 -4.46
N THR A 112 21.50 -7.42 -3.74
CA THR A 112 21.29 -5.99 -3.91
C THR A 112 21.26 -5.26 -2.57
N ASP A 113 21.93 -4.11 -2.48
CA ASP A 113 21.92 -3.24 -1.30
C ASP A 113 20.57 -2.52 -1.10
N ALA A 114 20.51 -1.47 -0.26
CA ALA A 114 19.28 -0.70 0.02
C ALA A 114 18.87 0.23 -1.13
N GLU A 115 19.82 0.65 -1.94
CA GLU A 115 19.61 1.53 -3.09
C GLU A 115 19.40 0.74 -4.38
N GLY A 116 19.58 -0.59 -4.32
CA GLY A 116 19.46 -1.50 -5.45
C GLY A 116 20.77 -1.71 -6.20
N ASN A 117 21.92 -1.29 -5.65
CA ASN A 117 23.22 -1.57 -6.25
C ASN A 117 23.57 -3.06 -6.06
N PRO A 118 24.18 -3.71 -7.06
CA PRO A 118 24.58 -5.11 -6.96
C PRO A 118 25.67 -5.29 -5.90
N VAL A 119 25.51 -6.33 -5.09
CA VAL A 119 26.46 -6.81 -4.08
C VAL A 119 26.59 -8.33 -4.17
N ASP A 120 27.57 -8.91 -3.47
CA ASP A 120 27.72 -10.37 -3.46
C ASP A 120 26.45 -11.05 -2.90
N ILE A 121 26.12 -12.21 -3.44
CA ILE A 121 24.94 -12.99 -3.04
C ILE A 121 25.01 -13.28 -1.53
N GLY A 122 23.90 -13.06 -0.83
CA GLY A 122 23.80 -13.25 0.62
C GLY A 122 24.42 -12.13 1.47
N THR A 123 24.95 -11.05 0.86
CA THR A 123 25.50 -9.91 1.60
C THR A 123 24.44 -9.17 2.41
N ARG A 124 23.23 -9.06 1.87
CA ARG A 124 22.11 -8.36 2.51
C ARG A 124 21.00 -9.30 2.90
N ASP A 125 20.57 -9.21 4.15
CA ASP A 125 19.40 -9.92 4.66
C ASP A 125 18.12 -9.33 4.05
N PRO A 126 17.32 -10.11 3.28
CA PRO A 126 16.07 -9.65 2.69
C PRO A 126 15.02 -9.23 3.72
N VAL A 127 15.08 -9.74 4.95
CA VAL A 127 14.15 -9.35 6.04
C VAL A 127 14.27 -7.85 6.34
N ARG A 128 15.47 -7.27 6.20
CA ARG A 128 15.68 -5.83 6.39
C ARG A 128 14.90 -4.99 5.38
N ASP A 129 14.61 -5.51 4.19
CA ASP A 129 13.77 -4.80 3.22
C ASP A 129 12.31 -4.74 3.69
N ILE A 130 11.82 -5.81 4.33
CA ILE A 130 10.47 -5.89 4.91
C ILE A 130 10.33 -4.88 6.05
N GLU A 131 11.25 -4.93 7.01
CA GLU A 131 11.27 -4.01 8.15
C GLU A 131 11.38 -2.55 7.71
N PHE A 132 12.21 -2.28 6.68
CA PHE A 132 12.39 -0.93 6.15
C PHE A 132 11.09 -0.34 5.59
N LEU A 133 10.33 -1.10 4.78
CA LEU A 133 9.05 -0.62 4.25
C LEU A 133 8.04 -0.36 5.37
N GLN A 134 7.94 -1.28 6.34
CA GLN A 134 7.07 -1.12 7.51
C GLN A 134 7.41 0.13 8.31
N TYR A 135 8.71 0.38 8.53
CA TYR A 135 9.19 1.57 9.23
C TYR A 135 8.85 2.86 8.48
N GLU A 136 9.08 2.92 7.17
CA GLU A 136 8.76 4.11 6.35
C GLU A 136 7.26 4.44 6.37
N ILE A 137 6.39 3.45 6.24
CA ILE A 137 4.92 3.63 6.33
C ILE A 137 4.54 4.12 7.74
N SER A 138 5.10 3.51 8.79
CA SER A 138 4.82 3.89 10.18
C SER A 138 5.23 5.34 10.46
N MET A 139 6.42 5.73 10.00
CA MET A 139 6.95 7.09 10.17
C MET A 139 6.15 8.11 9.36
N TRP A 140 5.64 7.74 8.19
CA TRP A 140 4.75 8.59 7.42
C TRP A 140 3.42 8.85 8.16
N MET A 141 2.77 7.79 8.65
CA MET A 141 1.55 7.90 9.43
C MET A 141 1.76 8.73 10.71
N TYR A 142 2.86 8.46 11.43
CA TYR A 142 3.29 9.25 12.58
C TYR A 142 3.46 10.72 12.22
N GLY A 143 4.12 11.03 11.10
CA GLY A 143 4.31 12.40 10.62
C GLY A 143 3.00 13.12 10.32
N ILE A 144 2.02 12.43 9.72
CA ILE A 144 0.67 12.98 9.48
C ILE A 144 -0.01 13.31 10.80
N LEU A 145 -0.03 12.37 11.75
CA LEU A 145 -0.69 12.57 13.04
C LEU A 145 0.00 13.65 13.87
N SER A 146 1.34 13.63 13.94
CA SER A 146 2.15 14.58 14.69
C SER A 146 1.89 16.03 14.26
N ARG A 147 1.74 16.28 12.95
CA ARG A 147 1.39 17.62 12.43
C ARG A 147 0.01 18.10 12.89
N HIS A 148 -0.95 17.19 13.09
CA HIS A 148 -2.30 17.53 13.52
C HIS A 148 -2.47 17.44 15.05
N TRP A 149 -1.50 16.87 15.77
CA TRP A 149 -1.62 16.50 17.17
C TRP A 149 -1.93 17.68 18.09
N GLU A 150 -1.23 18.80 17.95
CA GLU A 150 -1.47 20.00 18.77
C GLU A 150 -2.90 20.53 18.63
N LYS A 151 -3.47 20.46 17.43
CA LYS A 151 -4.86 20.86 17.20
C LYS A 151 -5.83 19.86 17.82
N LEU A 152 -5.59 18.56 17.62
CA LEU A 152 -6.42 17.49 18.20
C LEU A 152 -6.44 17.56 19.73
N LYS A 153 -5.28 17.78 20.36
CA LYS A 153 -5.14 17.91 21.82
C LYS A 153 -5.99 19.06 22.37
N ARG A 154 -6.00 20.22 21.70
CA ARG A 154 -6.83 21.37 22.11
C ARG A 154 -8.32 21.08 21.98
N GLN A 155 -8.73 20.41 20.90
CA GLN A 155 -10.14 20.07 20.66
C GLN A 155 -10.64 18.99 21.62
N ALA A 156 -9.78 18.09 22.06
CA ALA A 156 -10.10 17.03 23.02
C ALA A 156 -10.50 17.53 24.41
N GLN A 157 -10.25 18.80 24.74
CA GLN A 157 -10.70 19.39 26.01
C GLN A 157 -12.21 19.69 26.05
N ALA A 158 -12.90 19.64 24.91
CA ALA A 158 -14.35 19.82 24.85
C ALA A 158 -15.08 18.54 25.29
N ARG A 159 -16.14 18.70 26.10
CA ARG A 159 -16.89 17.60 26.74
C ARG A 159 -17.51 16.55 25.80
N GLU A 160 -17.67 16.85 24.52
CA GLU A 160 -18.30 15.96 23.52
C GLU A 160 -17.35 15.58 22.37
N PHE A 161 -16.04 15.81 22.52
CA PHE A 161 -15.08 15.52 21.46
C PHE A 161 -14.61 14.06 21.48
N SER A 162 -14.79 13.37 20.36
CA SER A 162 -14.24 12.03 20.16
C SER A 162 -12.87 12.12 19.50
N LEU A 163 -11.80 11.93 20.28
CA LEU A 163 -10.44 11.92 19.75
C LEU A 163 -10.23 10.78 18.74
N ALA A 164 -10.86 9.63 18.95
CA ALA A 164 -10.80 8.51 18.00
C ALA A 164 -11.41 8.86 16.64
N MET A 165 -12.55 9.58 16.62
CA MET A 165 -13.18 10.03 15.38
C MET A 165 -12.31 11.07 14.68
N ALA A 166 -11.74 12.01 15.43
CA ALA A 166 -10.86 13.02 14.85
C ALA A 166 -9.55 12.44 14.30
N ILE A 167 -9.00 11.39 14.92
CA ILE A 167 -7.87 10.63 14.37
C ILE A 167 -8.27 9.91 13.07
N ALA A 168 -9.46 9.29 13.04
CA ALA A 168 -9.97 8.67 11.82
C ALA A 168 -10.14 9.71 10.70
N ASP A 169 -10.64 10.91 11.01
CA ASP A 169 -10.77 12.01 10.05
C ASP A 169 -9.41 12.46 9.49
N VAL A 170 -8.38 12.53 10.33
CA VAL A 170 -7.00 12.84 9.91
C VAL A 170 -6.47 11.80 8.93
N PHE A 171 -6.81 10.52 9.12
CA PHE A 171 -6.39 9.42 8.27
C PHE A 171 -7.42 9.00 7.22
N ALA A 172 -8.52 9.73 7.05
CA ALA A 172 -9.57 9.39 6.08
C ALA A 172 -9.02 9.28 4.65
N GLY A 173 -8.02 10.11 4.32
CA GLY A 173 -7.31 10.03 3.04
C GLY A 173 -6.58 8.71 2.81
N LEU A 174 -6.20 8.00 3.87
CA LEU A 174 -5.54 6.68 3.85
C LEU A 174 -6.53 5.50 3.95
N GLY A 175 -7.84 5.77 3.93
CA GLY A 175 -8.87 4.73 4.10
C GLY A 175 -8.99 4.17 5.52
N VAL A 176 -8.36 4.81 6.52
CA VAL A 176 -8.46 4.36 7.92
C VAL A 176 -9.84 4.72 8.47
N THR A 177 -10.53 3.71 9.00
CA THR A 177 -11.86 3.84 9.60
C THR A 177 -11.81 4.03 11.11
N LEU A 178 -12.93 4.45 11.71
CA LEU A 178 -13.05 4.56 13.16
C LEU A 178 -12.83 3.20 13.84
N GLU A 179 -13.30 2.10 13.23
CA GLU A 179 -13.08 0.74 13.70
C GLU A 179 -11.58 0.40 13.74
N ASN A 180 -10.82 0.80 12.72
CA ASN A 180 -9.37 0.61 12.71
C ASN A 180 -8.69 1.37 13.86
N VAL A 181 -9.08 2.62 14.09
CA VAL A 181 -8.53 3.42 15.19
C VAL A 181 -8.87 2.79 16.54
N ARG A 182 -10.12 2.38 16.76
CA ARG A 182 -10.53 1.69 18.00
C ARG A 182 -9.74 0.41 18.23
N GLY A 183 -9.59 -0.42 17.20
CA GLY A 183 -8.80 -1.66 17.29
C GLY A 183 -7.33 -1.40 17.59
N ALA A 184 -6.73 -0.37 16.97
CA ALA A 184 -5.35 0.00 17.25
C ALA A 184 -5.15 0.45 18.70
N VAL A 185 -6.06 1.30 19.21
CA VAL A 185 -6.04 1.83 20.58
C VAL A 185 -6.17 0.72 21.62
N GLU A 186 -7.06 -0.25 21.37
CA GLU A 186 -7.22 -1.44 22.21
C GLU A 186 -5.97 -2.31 22.21
N ALA A 187 -5.38 -2.55 21.03
CA ALA A 187 -4.16 -3.35 20.88
C ALA A 187 -2.95 -2.76 21.62
N VAL A 188 -2.83 -1.42 21.70
CA VAL A 188 -1.75 -0.75 22.42
C VAL A 188 -2.11 -0.35 23.85
N ALA A 189 -3.31 -0.71 24.33
CA ALA A 189 -3.83 -0.38 25.67
C ALA A 189 -3.74 1.12 26.02
N VAL A 190 -3.96 2.00 25.03
CA VAL A 190 -3.99 3.45 25.23
C VAL A 190 -5.43 3.87 25.54
N ASP A 191 -5.66 4.73 26.54
CA ASP A 191 -6.98 5.34 26.75
C ASP A 191 -7.04 6.73 26.11
N LEU A 192 -7.68 6.82 24.95
CA LEU A 192 -7.87 8.09 24.25
C LEU A 192 -8.86 9.04 24.94
N ARG A 193 -9.59 8.59 25.97
CA ARG A 193 -10.47 9.47 26.77
C ARG A 193 -9.68 10.32 27.76
N THR A 194 -8.49 9.86 28.16
CA THR A 194 -7.60 10.56 29.11
C THR A 194 -6.36 11.15 28.42
N ALA A 195 -6.12 10.86 27.13
CA ALA A 195 -4.93 11.31 26.41
C ALA A 195 -4.81 12.85 26.23
N GLY A 196 -5.84 13.62 26.60
CA GLY A 196 -5.86 15.07 26.60
C GLY A 196 -5.41 15.74 27.92
N GLU A 197 -5.26 14.96 28.99
CA GLU A 197 -4.70 15.39 30.29
C GLU A 197 -3.17 15.44 30.25
#